data_AF-A0A4Q5SV90-F1
#
_entry.id   AF-A0A4Q5SV90-F1
#
_cell.length_a   1.000
_cell.length_b   1.000
_cell.length_c   1.000
_cell.angle_alpha   90.00
_cell.angle_beta   90.00
_cell.angle_gamma   90.00
#
_symmetry.space_group_name_H-M   'P 1'
#
loop_
_entity.id
_entity.type
_entity.pdbx_description
1 polymer ?
#
loop_
_entity_poly.entity_id
_entity_poly.type
_entity_poly.pdbx_seq_one_letter_code
_entity_poly.pdbx_strand_id
1 'polypeptide(L)'
;MTRILFVFLLCGACHAGLAQAATAVPVPSPAASQFRNARLSYKIIPAANGTWCYDIYADGKKIIHQPSVPGLPGTEGFKSRGGAERVAQLVIDKIKKGHMPPSVELVEMKKLGAI
;
A
#
# COMPACT_ATOMS: atom_id res chain seq x y z
N MET A 1 27.46 38.27 -51.27
CA MET A 1 28.17 39.06 -50.24
C MET A 1 27.18 40.01 -49.59
N THR A 2 27.01 39.84 -48.27
CA THR A 2 26.52 40.81 -47.27
C THR A 2 25.28 41.65 -47.58
N ARG A 3 24.17 41.36 -46.86
CA ARG A 3 23.04 42.22 -46.46
C ARG A 3 21.87 41.30 -46.08
N ILE A 4 21.18 41.35 -44.95
CA ILE A 4 20.85 42.42 -44.02
C ILE A 4 20.46 41.77 -42.68
N LEU A 5 20.94 42.36 -41.59
CA LEU A 5 20.46 42.17 -40.23
C LEU A 5 19.09 42.90 -40.13
N PHE A 6 17.99 42.17 -39.94
CA PHE A 6 16.71 42.78 -39.53
C PHE A 6 16.40 42.39 -38.08
N VAL A 7 16.35 43.43 -37.29
CA VAL A 7 16.09 43.52 -35.87
C VAL A 7 14.59 43.80 -35.67
N PHE A 8 14.07 43.39 -34.50
CA PHE A 8 12.75 43.65 -33.90
C PHE A 8 11.53 42.95 -34.51
N LEU A 9 10.91 42.07 -33.70
CA LEU A 9 9.53 42.32 -33.31
C LEU A 9 9.19 41.65 -31.97
N LEU A 10 8.83 42.50 -31.01
CA LEU A 10 8.12 42.16 -29.78
C LEU A 10 6.77 41.49 -30.09
N CYS A 11 6.54 40.33 -29.51
CA CYS A 11 5.21 39.76 -29.27
C CYS A 11 5.41 38.81 -28.08
N GLY A 12 4.89 39.04 -26.89
CA GLY A 12 3.53 39.43 -26.54
C GLY A 12 3.23 38.57 -25.32
N ALA A 13 2.99 39.20 -24.18
CA ALA A 13 2.77 38.53 -22.91
C ALA A 13 1.61 37.52 -23.02
N CYS A 14 1.93 36.23 -22.91
CA CYS A 14 0.92 35.18 -22.70
C CYS A 14 0.76 34.95 -21.19
N HIS A 15 -0.21 35.70 -20.66
CA HIS A 15 -1.18 35.30 -19.64
C HIS A 15 -0.85 34.10 -18.74
N ALA A 16 -0.69 34.43 -17.45
CA ALA A 16 -1.10 33.69 -16.27
C ALA A 16 -1.70 32.29 -16.52
N GLY A 17 -0.83 31.29 -16.56
CA GLY A 17 -1.23 29.93 -16.24
C GLY A 17 -1.45 29.82 -14.75
N LEU A 18 -2.72 29.83 -14.31
CA LEU A 18 -3.11 29.31 -13.01
C LEU A 18 -2.53 27.89 -12.91
N ALA A 19 -1.55 27.72 -12.03
CA ALA A 19 -1.06 26.42 -11.63
C ALA A 19 -2.25 25.65 -11.05
N GLN A 20 -2.84 24.76 -11.84
CA GLN A 20 -3.82 23.80 -11.37
C GLN A 20 -3.09 22.95 -10.33
N ALA A 21 -3.32 23.23 -9.05
CA ALA A 21 -2.92 22.35 -7.97
C ALA A 21 -3.63 21.02 -8.22
N ALA A 22 -2.90 20.07 -8.81
CA ALA A 22 -3.36 18.72 -9.02
C ALA A 22 -3.61 18.13 -7.64
N THR A 23 -4.88 18.04 -7.26
CA THR A 23 -5.31 17.11 -6.23
C THR A 23 -4.96 15.72 -6.74
N ALA A 24 -3.83 15.18 -6.27
CA ALA A 24 -3.43 13.82 -6.56
C ALA A 24 -4.47 12.88 -5.97
N VAL A 25 -5.49 12.54 -6.76
CA VAL A 25 -6.37 11.41 -6.46
C VAL A 25 -5.45 10.20 -6.35
N PRO A 26 -5.43 9.46 -5.22
CA PRO A 26 -4.59 8.29 -5.10
C PRO A 26 -5.09 7.26 -6.09
N VAL A 27 -4.43 7.16 -7.24
CA VAL A 27 -4.70 6.11 -8.23
C VAL A 27 -4.32 4.80 -7.56
N PRO A 28 -5.27 3.87 -7.35
CA PRO A 28 -4.95 2.57 -6.77
C PRO A 28 -3.88 1.89 -7.62
N SER A 29 -2.88 1.31 -6.97
CA SER A 29 -1.86 0.52 -7.67
C SER A 29 -2.54 -0.52 -8.58
N PRO A 30 -2.01 -0.80 -9.79
CA PRO A 30 -2.54 -1.85 -10.66
C PRO A 30 -2.66 -3.22 -9.97
N ALA A 31 -1.81 -3.48 -8.98
CA ALA A 31 -1.85 -4.69 -8.17
C ALA A 31 -2.96 -4.69 -7.10
N ALA A 32 -3.58 -3.55 -6.80
CA ALA A 32 -4.66 -3.46 -5.83
C ALA A 32 -6.04 -3.52 -6.50
N SER A 33 -6.16 -2.98 -7.71
CA SER A 33 -7.40 -3.07 -8.50
C SER A 33 -7.79 -4.52 -8.78
N GLN A 34 -6.82 -5.43 -8.92
CA GLN A 34 -7.08 -6.87 -9.14
C GLN A 34 -7.83 -7.55 -7.98
N PHE A 35 -7.75 -7.01 -6.76
CA PHE A 35 -8.41 -7.59 -5.57
C PHE A 35 -9.67 -6.85 -5.14
N ARG A 36 -10.08 -5.80 -5.86
CA ARG A 36 -11.19 -4.92 -5.46
C ARG A 36 -12.52 -5.66 -5.29
N ASN A 37 -12.76 -6.67 -6.12
CA ASN A 37 -13.96 -7.50 -6.09
C ASN A 37 -13.71 -8.93 -5.60
N ALA A 38 -12.47 -9.23 -5.16
CA ALA A 38 -12.11 -10.57 -4.73
C ALA A 38 -12.71 -10.90 -3.37
N ARG A 39 -13.09 -12.16 -3.16
CA ARG A 39 -13.44 -12.66 -1.82
C ARG A 39 -12.17 -12.82 -1.00
N LEU A 40 -11.91 -11.83 -0.16
CA LEU A 40 -10.77 -11.83 0.75
C LEU A 40 -11.08 -12.63 2.02
N SER A 41 -10.16 -13.52 2.39
CA SER A 41 -10.22 -14.30 3.63
C SER A 41 -8.82 -14.48 4.20
N TYR A 42 -8.72 -14.89 5.46
CA TYR A 42 -7.44 -15.16 6.12
C TYR A 42 -7.46 -16.51 6.83
N LYS A 43 -6.26 -17.05 7.06
CA LYS A 43 -6.05 -18.24 7.90
C LYS A 43 -4.93 -17.95 8.88
N ILE A 44 -5.17 -18.21 10.16
CA ILE A 44 -4.13 -18.18 11.19
C ILE A 44 -3.47 -19.54 11.25
N ILE A 45 -2.15 -19.54 11.26
CA ILE A 45 -1.30 -20.74 11.20
C ILE A 45 -0.30 -20.72 12.36
N PRO A 46 -0.01 -21.86 12.99
CA PRO A 46 1.06 -21.95 13.99
C PRO A 46 2.43 -21.76 13.31
N ALA A 47 3.34 -21.11 14.01
CA ALA A 47 4.71 -20.84 13.58
C ALA A 47 5.72 -21.43 14.57
N ALA A 48 7.02 -21.20 14.31
CA ALA A 48 8.09 -21.62 15.20
C ALA A 48 7.91 -21.05 16.62
N ASN A 49 8.52 -21.71 17.61
CA ASN A 49 8.59 -21.23 18.99
C ASN A 49 7.22 -20.95 19.66
N GLY A 50 6.16 -21.63 19.22
CA GLY A 50 4.81 -21.46 19.76
C GLY A 50 4.16 -20.12 19.37
N THR A 51 4.67 -19.46 18.33
CA THR A 51 4.11 -18.22 17.80
C THR A 51 3.06 -18.49 16.72
N TRP A 52 2.44 -17.42 16.20
CA TRP A 52 1.35 -17.48 15.22
C TRP A 52 1.65 -16.58 14.02
N CYS A 53 1.34 -17.04 12.83
CA CYS A 53 1.44 -16.28 11.59
C CYS A 53 0.11 -16.32 10.83
N TYR A 54 0.03 -15.65 9.69
CA TYR A 54 -1.20 -15.63 8.90
C TYR A 54 -0.95 -15.70 7.40
N ASP A 55 -1.93 -16.28 6.71
CA ASP A 55 -2.07 -16.26 5.26
C ASP A 55 -3.30 -15.42 4.89
N ILE A 56 -3.24 -14.72 3.75
CA ILE A 56 -4.39 -14.04 3.15
C ILE A 56 -4.65 -14.62 1.77
N TYR A 57 -5.92 -14.86 1.49
CA TYR A 57 -6.41 -15.47 0.27
C TYR A 57 -7.36 -14.52 -0.44
N ALA A 58 -7.23 -14.41 -1.76
CA ALA A 58 -8.18 -13.78 -2.66
C ALA A 58 -8.79 -14.87 -3.55
N ASP A 59 -10.10 -15.04 -3.49
CA ASP A 59 -10.83 -16.05 -4.26
C ASP A 59 -10.28 -17.47 -4.08
N GLY A 60 -9.83 -17.78 -2.86
CA GLY A 60 -9.23 -19.08 -2.51
C GLY A 60 -7.76 -19.23 -2.90
N LYS A 61 -7.17 -18.29 -3.65
CA LYS A 61 -5.74 -18.27 -3.96
C LYS A 61 -4.98 -17.49 -2.89
N LYS A 62 -3.92 -18.08 -2.34
CA LYS A 62 -3.03 -17.39 -1.39
C LYS A 62 -2.32 -16.24 -2.09
N ILE A 63 -2.44 -15.04 -1.54
CA ILE A 63 -1.82 -13.82 -2.07
C ILE A 63 -0.77 -13.24 -1.13
N ILE A 64 -0.88 -13.50 0.17
CA ILE A 64 0.10 -13.08 1.18
C ILE A 64 0.34 -14.27 2.10
N HIS A 65 1.62 -14.57 2.32
CA HIS A 65 2.10 -15.45 3.38
C HIS A 65 2.99 -14.62 4.29
N GLN A 66 2.56 -14.35 5.52
CA GLN A 66 3.29 -13.51 6.45
C GLN A 66 3.83 -14.36 7.61
N PRO A 67 5.07 -14.87 7.52
CA PRO A 67 5.61 -15.82 8.50
C PRO A 67 6.01 -15.18 9.84
N SER A 68 6.23 -13.86 9.86
CA SER A 68 6.71 -13.12 11.03
C SER A 68 5.90 -11.83 11.28
N VAL A 69 6.10 -11.16 12.41
CA VAL A 69 5.43 -9.89 12.70
C VAL A 69 5.92 -8.79 11.73
N PRO A 70 5.02 -8.15 10.94
CA PRO A 70 5.40 -7.07 10.04
C PRO A 70 6.11 -5.92 10.75
N GLY A 71 7.16 -5.36 10.16
CA GLY A 71 7.85 -4.17 10.69
C GLY A 71 8.66 -4.41 11.97
N LEU A 72 8.73 -5.64 12.50
CA LEU A 72 9.65 -6.01 13.56
C LEU A 72 10.84 -6.80 13.01
N PRO A 73 12.05 -6.61 13.56
CA PRO A 73 13.20 -7.43 13.20
C PRO A 73 13.00 -8.88 13.69
N GLY A 74 13.57 -9.83 12.94
CA GLY A 74 13.55 -11.26 13.28
C GLY A 74 12.56 -12.08 12.46
N THR A 75 12.47 -13.37 12.80
CA THR A 75 11.63 -14.37 12.10
C THR A 75 10.46 -14.88 12.96
N GLU A 76 10.28 -14.31 14.14
CA GLU A 76 9.23 -14.71 15.07
C GLU A 76 7.85 -14.22 14.62
N GLY A 77 6.84 -15.07 14.84
CA GLY A 77 5.44 -14.72 14.65
C GLY A 77 4.86 -13.94 15.83
N PHE A 78 3.55 -13.74 15.78
CA PHE A 78 2.79 -13.14 16.87
C PHE A 78 2.77 -14.04 18.10
N LYS A 79 2.93 -13.44 19.29
CA LYS A 79 2.85 -14.16 20.58
C LYS A 79 1.46 -14.74 20.86
N SER A 80 0.42 -14.21 20.21
CA SER A 80 -0.95 -14.68 20.39
C SER A 80 -1.66 -14.83 19.04
N ARG A 81 -2.54 -15.83 18.98
CA ARG A 81 -3.42 -16.06 17.83
C ARG A 81 -4.28 -14.83 17.51
N GLY A 82 -4.83 -14.19 18.55
CA GLY A 82 -5.65 -12.98 18.40
C GLY A 82 -4.88 -11.78 17.86
N GLY A 83 -3.58 -11.67 18.16
CA GLY A 83 -2.73 -10.64 17.57
C GLY A 83 -2.55 -10.82 16.07
N ALA A 84 -2.23 -12.05 15.65
CA ALA A 84 -2.13 -12.39 14.22
C ALA A 84 -3.46 -12.13 13.48
N GLU A 85 -4.59 -12.48 14.11
CA GLU A 85 -5.92 -12.26 13.54
C GLU A 85 -6.25 -10.78 13.30
N ARG A 86 -6.02 -9.92 14.28
CA ARG A 86 -6.28 -8.47 14.13
C ARG A 86 -5.42 -7.85 13.04
N VAL A 87 -4.16 -8.26 12.93
CA VAL A 87 -3.29 -7.76 11.86
C VAL A 87 -3.70 -8.31 10.50
N ALA A 88 -4.09 -9.58 10.39
CA ALA A 88 -4.62 -10.15 9.14
C ALA A 88 -5.86 -9.38 8.65
N GLN A 89 -6.76 -9.02 9.57
CA GLN A 89 -7.94 -8.19 9.27
C GLN A 89 -7.54 -6.78 8.81
N LEU A 90 -6.60 -6.12 9.49
CA LEU A 90 -6.06 -4.82 9.07
C LEU A 90 -5.50 -4.88 7.64
N VAL A 91 -4.76 -5.93 7.31
CA VAL A 91 -4.20 -6.11 5.97
C VAL A 91 -5.31 -6.30 4.93
N ILE A 92 -6.34 -7.10 5.21
CA ILE A 92 -7.50 -7.24 4.32
C ILE A 92 -8.17 -5.88 4.08
N ASP A 93 -8.35 -5.08 5.12
CA ASP A 93 -8.96 -3.75 4.99
C ASP A 93 -8.11 -2.80 4.15
N LYS A 94 -6.78 -2.92 4.24
CA LYS A 94 -5.84 -2.17 3.39
C LYS A 94 -5.91 -2.61 1.93
N ILE A 95 -6.00 -3.91 1.67
CA ILE A 95 -6.19 -4.46 0.32
C ILE A 95 -7.49 -3.93 -0.29
N LYS A 96 -8.60 -3.96 0.46
CA LYS A 96 -9.89 -3.41 0.01
C LYS A 96 -9.82 -1.92 -0.33
N LYS A 97 -8.99 -1.15 0.39
CA LYS A 97 -8.76 0.28 0.16
C LYS A 97 -7.78 0.57 -0.99
N GLY A 98 -7.21 -0.45 -1.63
CA GLY A 98 -6.31 -0.26 -2.76
C GLY A 98 -4.83 -0.11 -2.40
N HIS A 99 -4.44 -0.38 -1.15
CA HIS A 99 -3.04 -0.32 -0.73
C HIS A 99 -2.33 -1.65 -1.02
N MET A 100 -1.50 -1.68 -2.08
CA MET A 100 -0.66 -2.83 -2.43
C MET A 100 0.78 -2.40 -2.76
N PRO A 101 1.81 -3.06 -2.18
CA PRO A 101 1.70 -4.04 -1.09
C PRO A 101 1.17 -3.38 0.20
N PRO A 102 0.43 -4.11 1.05
CA PRO A 102 -0.09 -3.56 2.28
C PRO A 102 1.05 -3.43 3.31
N SER A 103 1.41 -2.21 3.65
CA SER A 103 2.31 -1.93 4.77
C SER A 103 1.54 -1.95 6.08
N VAL A 104 2.08 -2.55 7.14
CA VAL A 104 1.53 -2.50 8.50
C VAL A 104 2.53 -1.79 9.39
N GLU A 105 2.10 -0.68 9.99
CA GLU A 105 2.94 0.13 10.86
C GLU A 105 2.90 -0.39 12.30
N LEU A 106 4.02 -0.22 13.01
CA LEU A 106 4.14 -0.62 14.42
C LEU A 106 3.05 0.02 15.29
N VAL A 107 2.74 1.29 15.04
CA VAL A 107 1.72 2.04 15.78
C VAL A 107 0.32 1.47 15.58
N GLU A 108 0.01 0.93 14.40
CA GLU A 108 -1.28 0.30 14.12
C GLU A 108 -1.41 -1.01 14.89
N MET A 109 -0.36 -1.84 14.91
CA MET A 109 -0.37 -3.09 15.66
C MET A 109 -0.52 -2.87 17.17
N LYS A 110 0.16 -1.85 17.72
CA LYS A 110 0.01 -1.46 19.14
C LYS A 110 -1.41 -1.00 19.46
N LYS A 111 -2.00 -0.17 18.60
CA LYS A 111 -3.41 0.28 18.76
C LYS A 111 -4.41 -0.87 18.72
N LEU A 112 -4.13 -1.90 17.94
CA LEU A 112 -4.94 -3.12 17.86
C LEU A 112 -4.69 -4.10 19.03
N GLY A 113 -3.71 -3.84 19.90
CA GLY A 113 -3.30 -4.79 20.93
C GLY A 113 -2.81 -6.12 20.34
N ALA A 114 -2.20 -6.07 19.16
CA ALA A 114 -1.65 -7.26 18.50
C ALA A 114 -0.24 -7.62 19.01
N ILE A 115 0.47 -6.62 19.54
CA ILE A 115 1.82 -6.70 20.11
C ILE A 115 1.91 -5.85 21.37
#